data_AF-M0BJF8-F1
#
_entry.id   AF-M0BJF8-F1
#
_cell.length_a   1.000
_cell.length_b   1.000
_cell.length_c   1.000
_cell.angle_alpha   90.00
_cell.angle_beta   90.00
_cell.angle_gamma   90.00
#
_symmetry.space_group_name_H-M   'P 1'
#
loop_
_entity.id
_entity.type
_entity.pdbx_description
1 polymer ?
#
loop_
_entity_poly.entity_id
_entity_poly.type
_entity_poly.pdbx_seq_one_letter_code
_entity_poly.pdbx_strand_id
1 'polypeptide(L)'
;MKLRINRSVGIAVAMSLMLVLAGCAGLGGGDGATPESNETAGDGLDNETDNESDDGATNESSGDADAAASGSILLAVDGVDTHPEAESADDESSANASFWLGGDGEHTWHAGDASVTLDGALGQLDIDAEADSLTYDGTTYEDGDETTVSYRVNGESVDPAEYELEDGDAVFVTVHTENTETPGAYFEESHPHPHGTLELTVDDTTVDFSEEKYTHADDYFHFHSGEEPGRWHGHSINVTIEYALSTLPGIEVTEDSITYDNTTYEAGDDAEIDVTVNGESVDPTTYILKDGDAVEIVVEEDE
;
A
#
# COMPACT_ATOMS: atom_id res chain seq x y z
N MET A 1 -52.64 23.84 37.58
CA MET A 1 -53.67 23.81 36.51
C MET A 1 -53.57 22.43 35.85
N LYS A 2 -54.71 21.75 35.69
CA LYS A 2 -55.01 20.48 34.98
C LYS A 2 -54.17 20.26 33.71
N LEU A 3 -53.88 19.07 33.16
CA LEU A 3 -54.06 17.64 33.43
C LEU A 3 -53.10 16.92 32.43
N ARG A 4 -52.51 15.77 32.80
CA ARG A 4 -51.75 14.90 31.88
C ARG A 4 -52.66 14.23 30.84
N ILE A 5 -52.19 14.04 29.61
CA ILE A 5 -52.74 13.08 28.64
C ILE A 5 -51.56 12.34 27.96
N ASN A 6 -51.43 11.05 28.28
CA ASN A 6 -50.69 10.04 27.50
C ASN A 6 -51.74 9.17 26.79
N ARG A 7 -51.55 8.90 25.48
CA ARG A 7 -52.05 7.74 24.71
C ARG A 7 -51.20 7.63 23.43
N SER A 8 -50.26 6.69 23.33
CA SER A 8 -50.41 5.28 22.90
C SER A 8 -50.75 5.10 21.42
N VAL A 9 -49.82 4.59 20.61
CA VAL A 9 -50.06 3.51 19.62
C VAL A 9 -48.71 2.79 19.40
N GLY A 10 -48.63 1.54 19.85
CA GLY A 10 -47.63 0.59 19.37
C GLY A 10 -48.12 -0.06 18.08
N ILE A 11 -47.24 -0.23 17.11
CA ILE A 11 -47.46 -1.09 15.94
C ILE A 11 -46.49 -2.25 16.06
N ALA A 12 -47.05 -3.45 16.03
CA ALA A 12 -46.36 -4.71 16.16
C ALA A 12 -46.53 -5.50 14.85
N VAL A 13 -45.42 -6.13 14.44
CA VAL A 13 -45.31 -7.43 13.75
C VAL A 13 -45.73 -7.53 12.28
N ALA A 14 -44.78 -7.97 11.44
CA ALA A 14 -44.94 -9.17 10.60
C ALA A 14 -43.58 -9.67 10.09
N MET A 15 -43.00 -10.67 10.79
CA MET A 15 -42.00 -11.57 10.20
C MET A 15 -42.71 -12.56 9.26
N SER A 16 -42.22 -12.68 8.03
CA SER A 16 -42.62 -13.74 7.10
C SER A 16 -41.44 -14.68 6.88
N LEU A 17 -41.52 -15.82 7.56
CA LEU A 17 -40.72 -17.02 7.35
C LEU A 17 -41.30 -17.79 6.15
N MET A 18 -40.50 -18.04 5.11
CA MET A 18 -40.88 -18.95 4.02
C MET A 18 -39.89 -20.10 3.90
N LEU A 19 -40.34 -21.29 4.31
CA LEU A 19 -39.72 -22.60 4.16
C LEU A 19 -40.64 -23.44 3.27
N VAL A 20 -40.15 -23.89 2.11
CA VAL A 20 -40.76 -24.95 1.27
C VAL A 20 -39.58 -25.64 0.54
N LEU A 21 -39.09 -26.76 1.06
CA LEU A 21 -39.42 -28.17 0.76
C LEU A 21 -38.67 -28.78 -0.44
N ALA A 22 -38.03 -29.91 -0.11
CA ALA A 22 -37.31 -30.85 -0.96
C ALA A 22 -38.14 -31.49 -2.07
N GLY A 23 -37.46 -32.02 -3.10
CA GLY A 23 -38.07 -33.00 -3.99
C GLY A 23 -37.24 -33.50 -5.19
N CYS A 24 -36.68 -34.70 -5.01
CA CYS A 24 -36.63 -35.82 -5.97
C CYS A 24 -35.51 -35.93 -7.04
N ALA A 25 -34.86 -37.09 -6.98
CA ALA A 25 -33.96 -37.69 -7.95
C ALA A 25 -34.65 -38.09 -9.28
N GLY A 26 -33.88 -38.14 -10.37
CA GLY A 26 -34.30 -38.68 -11.66
C GLY A 26 -33.12 -39.24 -12.47
N LEU A 27 -33.07 -40.56 -12.61
CA LEU A 27 -32.25 -41.33 -13.56
C LEU A 27 -32.68 -41.08 -15.01
N GLY A 28 -31.72 -41.05 -15.95
CA GLY A 28 -31.98 -41.32 -17.37
C GLY A 28 -30.88 -40.81 -18.32
N GLY A 29 -30.05 -41.72 -18.83
CA GLY A 29 -29.05 -41.40 -19.85
C GLY A 29 -29.62 -41.27 -21.27
N GLY A 30 -28.85 -40.63 -22.16
CA GLY A 30 -29.15 -40.56 -23.59
C GLY A 30 -28.39 -39.43 -24.29
N ASP A 31 -27.35 -39.85 -25.01
CA ASP A 31 -26.37 -39.12 -25.85
C ASP A 31 -26.97 -38.10 -26.86
N GLY A 32 -26.25 -36.99 -27.13
CA GLY A 32 -26.51 -36.16 -28.32
C GLY A 32 -26.19 -34.65 -28.27
N ALA A 33 -24.93 -34.29 -28.53
CA ALA A 33 -24.44 -33.13 -29.31
C ALA A 33 -24.69 -31.65 -28.90
N THR A 34 -23.58 -31.00 -28.51
CA THR A 34 -23.14 -29.57 -28.72
C THR A 34 -23.88 -28.41 -28.00
N PRO A 35 -23.22 -27.29 -27.62
CA PRO A 35 -21.85 -26.84 -27.97
C PRO A 35 -20.92 -26.56 -26.76
N GLU A 36 -19.65 -26.32 -27.08
CA GLU A 36 -18.55 -25.98 -26.17
C GLU A 36 -18.79 -24.66 -25.44
N SER A 37 -18.82 -24.72 -24.11
CA SER A 37 -18.53 -23.61 -23.20
C SER A 37 -17.25 -23.96 -22.47
N ASN A 38 -16.16 -23.30 -22.85
CA ASN A 38 -14.85 -23.44 -22.24
C ASN A 38 -14.87 -22.68 -20.91
N GLU A 39 -15.18 -23.40 -19.84
CA GLU A 39 -14.91 -22.98 -18.47
C GLU A 39 -13.41 -23.17 -18.25
N THR A 40 -12.67 -22.07 -18.09
CA THR A 40 -11.46 -22.09 -17.28
C THR A 40 -11.70 -21.11 -16.14
N ALA A 41 -12.23 -21.65 -15.04
CA ALA A 41 -11.97 -21.10 -13.72
C ALA A 41 -10.45 -21.25 -13.50
N GLY A 42 -9.72 -20.16 -13.66
CA GLY A 42 -8.37 -20.00 -13.13
C GLY A 42 -8.52 -19.39 -11.75
N ASP A 43 -8.57 -20.27 -10.76
CA ASP A 43 -8.35 -19.95 -9.35
C ASP A 43 -6.85 -19.62 -9.24
N GLY A 44 -6.52 -18.35 -9.47
CA GLY A 44 -5.19 -17.78 -9.25
C GLY A 44 -5.13 -17.33 -7.81
N LEU A 45 -4.93 -18.28 -6.91
CA LEU A 45 -4.36 -17.97 -5.60
C LEU A 45 -2.86 -17.83 -5.84
N ASP A 46 -2.46 -16.66 -6.32
CA ASP A 46 -1.06 -16.27 -6.40
C ASP A 46 -0.62 -16.02 -4.95
N ASN A 47 0.01 -17.06 -4.43
CA ASN A 47 0.61 -17.11 -3.11
C ASN A 47 1.97 -16.43 -3.25
N GLU A 48 1.97 -15.10 -3.26
CA GLU A 48 3.16 -14.28 -3.06
C GLU A 48 3.71 -14.68 -1.69
N THR A 49 4.72 -15.53 -1.73
CA THR A 49 5.45 -15.93 -0.54
C THR A 49 6.69 -15.07 -0.61
N ASP A 50 6.83 -14.16 0.35
CA ASP A 50 8.05 -13.42 0.61
C ASP A 50 9.23 -14.39 0.61
N ASN A 51 9.88 -14.44 -0.54
CA ASN A 51 11.06 -15.23 -0.79
C ASN A 51 12.03 -14.29 -1.49
N GLU A 52 12.62 -13.43 -0.68
CA GLU A 52 14.03 -13.12 -0.82
C GLU A 52 14.81 -14.45 -0.82
N SER A 53 14.90 -15.10 -1.96
CA SER A 53 15.94 -16.09 -2.24
C SER A 53 16.19 -16.11 -3.74
N ASP A 54 17.35 -15.56 -4.10
CA ASP A 54 18.41 -16.31 -4.77
C ASP A 54 17.87 -17.39 -5.73
N ASP A 55 17.50 -16.98 -6.93
CA ASP A 55 17.43 -17.89 -8.06
C ASP A 55 18.53 -17.52 -9.06
N GLY A 56 19.65 -18.24 -8.90
CA GLY A 56 20.79 -18.24 -9.80
C GLY A 56 20.39 -18.54 -11.24
N ALA A 57 20.10 -17.49 -12.00
CA ALA A 57 20.17 -17.47 -13.43
C ALA A 57 21.52 -16.88 -13.84
N THR A 58 22.47 -17.76 -14.15
CA THR A 58 23.69 -17.36 -14.85
C THR A 58 23.31 -16.86 -16.25
N ASN A 59 22.98 -15.58 -16.35
CA ASN A 59 22.92 -14.85 -17.59
C ASN A 59 23.91 -13.71 -17.44
N GLU A 60 25.05 -13.81 -18.14
CA GLU A 60 26.08 -12.79 -18.13
C GLU A 60 25.53 -11.51 -18.77
N SER A 61 24.96 -10.64 -17.94
CA SER A 61 24.67 -9.25 -18.25
C SER A 61 25.84 -8.42 -17.75
N SER A 62 26.33 -7.55 -18.63
CA SER A 62 27.64 -6.91 -18.51
C SER A 62 27.56 -5.63 -17.67
N GLY A 63 26.83 -5.64 -16.54
CA GLY A 63 26.67 -4.50 -15.64
C GLY A 63 27.16 -4.75 -14.20
N ASP A 64 27.42 -6.01 -13.85
CA ASP A 64 27.82 -6.46 -12.51
C ASP A 64 29.34 -6.29 -12.28
N ALA A 65 29.86 -5.12 -12.64
CA ALA A 65 31.26 -4.78 -12.45
C ALA A 65 31.48 -4.37 -10.99
N ASP A 66 31.89 -5.34 -10.15
CA ASP A 66 32.46 -5.13 -8.80
C ASP A 66 31.67 -4.17 -7.89
N ALA A 67 30.32 -4.23 -7.87
CA ALA A 67 29.53 -3.50 -6.88
C ALA A 67 29.80 -4.03 -5.46
N ALA A 68 29.92 -3.11 -4.50
CA ALA A 68 30.10 -3.44 -3.08
C ALA A 68 28.76 -3.65 -2.36
N ALA A 69 27.70 -3.00 -2.85
CA ALA A 69 26.32 -3.14 -2.39
C ALA A 69 25.36 -2.88 -3.56
N SER A 70 24.17 -3.48 -3.50
CA SER A 70 23.08 -3.25 -4.43
C SER A 70 21.73 -3.39 -3.75
N GLY A 71 20.68 -2.85 -4.34
CA GLY A 71 19.33 -2.96 -3.80
C GLY A 71 18.29 -2.40 -4.74
N SER A 72 17.07 -2.14 -4.25
CA SER A 72 16.01 -1.53 -5.04
C SER A 72 15.83 -0.05 -4.74
N ILE A 73 15.41 0.75 -5.72
CA ILE A 73 15.11 2.17 -5.53
C ILE A 73 13.91 2.60 -6.36
N LEU A 74 12.98 3.29 -5.71
CA LEU A 74 11.91 4.04 -6.34
C LEU A 74 12.09 5.53 -6.01
N LEU A 75 12.17 6.36 -7.05
CA LEU A 75 12.04 7.80 -6.93
C LEU A 75 10.77 8.24 -7.64
N ALA A 76 9.87 8.89 -6.91
CA ALA A 76 8.63 9.32 -7.49
C ALA A 76 8.16 10.67 -6.97
N VAL A 77 7.61 11.45 -7.89
CA VAL A 77 7.10 12.80 -7.64
C VAL A 77 5.66 12.85 -8.12
N ASP A 78 4.73 13.21 -7.23
CA ASP A 78 3.29 13.31 -7.48
C ASP A 78 2.72 12.03 -8.11
N GLY A 79 3.05 10.87 -7.54
CA GLY A 79 2.53 9.60 -8.03
C GLY A 79 3.21 9.06 -9.30
N VAL A 80 4.20 9.78 -9.84
CA VAL A 80 4.88 9.42 -11.09
C VAL A 80 6.31 9.02 -10.79
N ASP A 81 6.67 7.78 -11.13
CA ASP A 81 8.07 7.35 -11.12
C ASP A 81 8.88 8.16 -12.12
N THR A 82 9.92 8.81 -11.62
CA THR A 82 10.72 9.76 -12.39
C THR A 82 11.79 9.10 -13.26
N HIS A 83 12.17 7.85 -12.98
CA HIS A 83 13.25 7.12 -13.65
C HIS A 83 14.49 8.01 -13.91
N PRO A 84 15.17 8.51 -12.87
CA PRO A 84 16.28 9.43 -13.05
C PRO A 84 17.38 8.75 -13.90
N GLU A 85 17.88 9.44 -14.92
CA GLU A 85 18.95 8.91 -15.75
C GLU A 85 20.26 9.00 -14.96
N ALA A 86 20.84 7.86 -14.57
CA ALA A 86 22.24 7.80 -14.18
C ALA A 86 23.10 7.91 -15.45
N GLU A 87 24.26 8.59 -15.39
CA GLU A 87 25.22 8.49 -16.49
C GLU A 87 25.56 7.00 -16.70
N SER A 88 25.21 6.48 -17.88
CA SER A 88 25.18 5.04 -18.15
C SER A 88 26.51 4.37 -17.81
N ALA A 89 26.44 3.18 -17.22
CA ALA A 89 27.59 2.30 -16.98
C ALA A 89 28.44 2.04 -18.26
N ASP A 90 27.86 2.23 -19.44
CA ASP A 90 28.50 2.04 -20.74
C ASP A 90 29.33 3.23 -21.24
N ASP A 91 29.28 4.39 -20.57
CA ASP A 91 30.23 5.46 -20.80
C ASP A 91 31.49 5.18 -19.98
N GLU A 92 32.67 5.33 -20.57
CA GLU A 92 33.96 4.99 -19.92
C GLU A 92 34.27 5.92 -18.72
N SER A 93 33.36 6.84 -18.37
CA SER A 93 33.31 7.63 -17.14
C SER A 93 32.72 6.87 -15.94
N SER A 94 31.87 5.87 -16.16
CA SER A 94 31.12 5.15 -15.11
C SER A 94 31.95 4.18 -14.28
N ALA A 95 33.11 3.74 -14.80
CA ALA A 95 33.98 2.77 -14.13
C ALA A 95 34.57 3.28 -12.80
N ASN A 96 34.23 4.53 -12.41
CA ASN A 96 34.56 5.12 -11.11
C ASN A 96 33.35 5.80 -10.45
N ALA A 97 32.11 5.55 -10.91
CA ALA A 97 30.92 6.05 -10.24
C ALA A 97 30.77 5.33 -8.90
N SER A 98 30.62 6.09 -7.81
CA SER A 98 30.38 5.50 -6.49
C SER A 98 28.97 4.91 -6.37
N PHE A 99 28.06 5.34 -7.23
CA PHE A 99 26.67 4.93 -7.28
C PHE A 99 26.17 4.98 -8.74
N TRP A 100 25.39 3.99 -9.16
CA TRP A 100 24.73 3.96 -10.47
C TRP A 100 23.43 3.16 -10.41
N LEU A 101 22.55 3.39 -11.38
CA LEU A 101 21.33 2.60 -11.56
C LEU A 101 21.58 1.47 -12.55
N GLY A 102 20.85 0.38 -12.37
CA GLY A 102 20.77 -0.73 -13.32
C GLY A 102 20.32 -0.26 -14.70
N GLY A 103 20.31 -1.18 -15.67
CA GLY A 103 19.92 -0.85 -17.04
C GLY A 103 18.50 -0.30 -17.14
N ASP A 104 18.13 0.18 -18.33
CA ASP A 104 16.86 0.86 -18.60
C ASP A 104 15.64 0.08 -18.07
N GLY A 105 15.03 0.62 -17.00
CA GLY A 105 13.81 0.09 -16.36
C GLY A 105 14.04 -0.80 -15.14
N GLU A 106 15.29 -1.00 -14.73
CA GLU A 106 15.60 -1.74 -13.51
C GLU A 106 15.62 -0.73 -12.34
N HIS A 107 14.66 -0.84 -11.43
CA HIS A 107 14.62 -0.13 -10.14
C HIS A 107 15.71 -0.64 -9.20
N THR A 108 16.90 -0.86 -9.73
CA THR A 108 18.04 -1.46 -9.07
C THR A 108 19.11 -0.41 -8.99
N TRP A 109 19.67 -0.22 -7.81
CA TRP A 109 20.84 0.60 -7.61
C TRP A 109 22.04 -0.27 -7.28
N HIS A 110 23.21 0.28 -7.55
CA HIS A 110 24.49 -0.31 -7.22
C HIS A 110 25.41 0.76 -6.65
N ALA A 111 26.21 0.40 -5.65
CA ALA A 111 27.26 1.24 -5.10
C ALA A 111 28.62 0.57 -5.25
N GLY A 112 29.61 1.31 -5.75
CA GLY A 112 30.97 0.83 -5.93
C GLY A 112 31.77 0.79 -4.62
N ASP A 113 31.32 1.56 -3.63
CA ASP A 113 31.89 1.62 -2.28
C ASP A 113 30.82 1.26 -1.25
N ALA A 114 31.20 0.56 -0.18
CA ALA A 114 30.27 0.10 0.87
C ALA A 114 29.89 1.19 1.90
N SER A 115 30.11 2.48 1.62
CA SER A 115 29.88 3.56 2.58
C SER A 115 29.36 4.84 1.90
N VAL A 116 28.41 4.67 0.97
CA VAL A 116 27.76 5.80 0.29
C VAL A 116 26.52 6.17 1.09
N THR A 117 26.40 7.44 1.47
CA THR A 117 25.17 7.95 2.09
C THR A 117 24.06 8.10 1.06
N LEU A 118 22.79 8.04 1.49
CA LEU A 118 21.66 8.19 0.57
C LEU A 118 21.69 9.54 -0.16
N ASP A 119 22.02 10.64 0.52
CA ASP A 119 22.21 11.96 -0.14
C ASP A 119 23.36 11.93 -1.16
N GLY A 120 24.46 11.28 -0.81
CA GLY A 120 25.63 11.13 -1.68
C GLY A 120 25.33 10.30 -2.92
N ALA A 121 24.48 9.27 -2.80
CA ALA A 121 23.98 8.47 -3.90
C ALA A 121 23.06 9.27 -4.82
N LEU A 122 22.05 9.93 -4.24
CA LEU A 122 21.10 10.77 -4.97
C LEU A 122 21.80 11.96 -5.67
N GLY A 123 22.83 12.53 -5.06
CA GLY A 123 23.64 13.59 -5.66
C GLY A 123 24.37 13.16 -6.95
N GLN A 124 24.68 11.87 -7.13
CA GLN A 124 25.23 11.36 -8.39
C GLN A 124 24.19 11.30 -9.51
N LEU A 125 22.91 11.40 -9.17
CA LEU A 125 21.77 11.46 -10.09
C LEU A 125 21.26 12.90 -10.28
N ASP A 126 22.06 13.91 -9.91
CA ASP A 126 21.66 15.33 -9.90
C ASP A 126 20.41 15.61 -9.03
N ILE A 127 20.26 14.85 -7.94
CA ILE A 127 19.20 15.03 -6.94
C ILE A 127 19.82 15.54 -5.64
N ASP A 128 19.42 16.73 -5.19
CA ASP A 128 19.85 17.23 -3.88
C ASP A 128 18.80 16.82 -2.82
N ALA A 129 19.16 15.87 -1.94
CA ALA A 129 18.32 15.40 -0.85
C ALA A 129 18.79 15.98 0.49
N GLU A 130 17.86 16.59 1.22
CA GLU A 130 18.02 17.03 2.61
C GLU A 130 16.90 16.41 3.47
N ALA A 131 17.05 16.42 4.79
CA ALA A 131 16.08 15.81 5.71
C ALA A 131 14.62 16.21 5.45
N ASP A 132 14.37 17.48 5.14
CA ASP A 132 13.03 18.05 4.96
C ASP A 132 12.82 18.62 3.53
N SER A 133 13.68 18.31 2.55
CA SER A 133 13.50 18.82 1.18
C SER A 133 14.19 17.96 0.12
N LEU A 134 13.66 17.98 -1.10
CA LEU A 134 14.23 17.32 -2.28
C LEU A 134 14.31 18.31 -3.43
N THR A 135 15.46 18.41 -4.10
CA THR A 135 15.56 19.10 -5.39
C THR A 135 15.74 18.08 -6.51
N TYR A 136 14.80 18.08 -7.45
CA TYR A 136 14.81 17.22 -8.64
C TYR A 136 14.40 18.04 -9.88
N ASP A 137 15.09 17.82 -11.01
CA ASP A 137 14.89 18.55 -12.27
C ASP A 137 14.84 20.09 -12.09
N GLY A 138 15.69 20.60 -11.19
CA GLY A 138 15.79 22.02 -10.86
C GLY A 138 14.59 22.61 -10.07
N THR A 139 13.67 21.77 -9.59
CA THR A 139 12.56 22.15 -8.71
C THR A 139 12.82 21.64 -7.30
N THR A 140 12.71 22.52 -6.30
CA THR A 140 12.85 22.18 -4.89
C THR A 140 11.48 22.01 -4.25
N TYR A 141 11.28 20.87 -3.60
CA TYR A 141 10.11 20.51 -2.81
C TYR A 141 10.52 20.56 -1.34
N GLU A 142 9.82 21.36 -0.53
CA GLU A 142 10.05 21.47 0.92
C GLU A 142 8.90 20.76 1.64
N ASP A 143 9.22 19.92 2.61
CA ASP A 143 8.24 19.24 3.46
C ASP A 143 7.44 20.26 4.29
N GLY A 144 6.13 20.07 4.36
CA GLY A 144 5.21 20.98 5.04
C GLY A 144 3.73 20.66 4.79
N ASP A 145 2.87 21.66 5.00
CA ASP A 145 1.41 21.45 5.00
C ASP A 145 0.86 20.95 3.64
N GLU A 146 1.44 21.40 2.52
CA GLU A 146 0.96 21.13 1.15
C GLU A 146 1.86 20.13 0.38
N THR A 147 2.96 19.71 0.98
CA THR A 147 3.98 18.88 0.34
C THR A 147 4.61 17.94 1.34
N THR A 148 4.60 16.65 1.05
CA THR A 148 5.30 15.65 1.85
C THR A 148 6.52 15.15 1.08
N VAL A 149 7.70 15.24 1.70
CA VAL A 149 8.93 14.63 1.20
C VAL A 149 9.29 13.48 2.13
N SER A 150 9.48 12.27 1.58
CA SER A 150 9.80 11.09 2.38
C SER A 150 11.00 10.33 1.82
N TYR A 151 11.90 9.97 2.73
CA TYR A 151 13.01 9.05 2.49
C TYR A 151 12.81 7.84 3.38
N ARG A 152 12.63 6.67 2.76
CA ARG A 152 12.52 5.41 3.47
C ARG A 152 13.48 4.37 2.94
N VAL A 153 14.03 3.59 3.87
CA VAL A 153 14.86 2.44 3.56
C VAL A 153 14.35 1.26 4.36
N ASN A 154 13.97 0.18 3.65
CA ASN A 154 13.37 -1.02 4.24
C ASN A 154 12.16 -0.69 5.14
N GLY A 155 11.32 0.27 4.69
CA GLY A 155 10.16 0.77 5.43
C GLY A 155 10.45 1.79 6.55
N GLU A 156 11.71 1.99 6.95
CA GLU A 156 12.07 2.93 8.02
C GLU A 156 12.38 4.32 7.46
N SER A 157 11.89 5.37 8.13
CA SER A 157 12.25 6.75 7.78
C SER A 157 13.70 7.05 8.15
N VAL A 158 14.44 7.68 7.23
CA VAL A 158 15.87 7.97 7.40
C VAL A 158 16.18 9.44 7.11
N ASP A 159 17.24 9.96 7.73
CA ASP A 159 17.90 11.19 7.28
C ASP A 159 18.87 10.83 6.14
N PRO A 160 18.67 11.34 4.91
CA PRO A 160 19.48 10.95 3.76
C PRO A 160 20.96 11.31 3.93
N ALA A 161 21.29 12.34 4.72
CA ALA A 161 22.67 12.76 4.96
C ALA A 161 23.40 11.90 6.02
N GLU A 162 22.65 11.16 6.84
CA GLU A 162 23.20 10.31 7.90
C GLU A 162 23.17 8.82 7.55
N TYR A 163 22.23 8.38 6.72
CA TYR A 163 22.04 6.97 6.38
C TYR A 163 23.05 6.49 5.32
N GLU A 164 23.85 5.48 5.66
CA GLU A 164 24.75 4.78 4.73
C GLU A 164 24.02 3.58 4.13
N LEU A 165 23.99 3.49 2.79
CA LEU A 165 23.34 2.40 2.07
C LEU A 165 24.04 1.06 2.32
N GLU A 166 23.24 0.03 2.57
CA GLU A 166 23.64 -1.35 2.78
C GLU A 166 23.18 -2.24 1.60
N ASP A 167 23.84 -3.40 1.45
CA ASP A 167 23.45 -4.39 0.45
C ASP A 167 22.07 -4.98 0.80
N GLY A 168 21.17 -4.96 -0.17
CA GLY A 168 19.78 -5.38 -0.05
C GLY A 168 18.79 -4.24 0.20
N ASP A 169 19.24 -3.00 0.44
CA ASP A 169 18.32 -1.92 0.80
C ASP A 169 17.28 -1.64 -0.29
N ALA A 170 16.01 -1.60 0.14
CA ALA A 170 14.89 -1.10 -0.63
C ALA A 170 14.63 0.36 -0.28
N VAL A 171 14.92 1.25 -1.23
CA VAL A 171 14.87 2.70 -1.04
C VAL A 171 13.60 3.26 -1.70
N PHE A 172 12.81 4.02 -0.94
CA PHE A 172 11.70 4.80 -1.44
C PHE A 172 11.95 6.28 -1.18
N VAL A 173 12.03 7.06 -2.26
CA VAL A 173 12.08 8.52 -2.22
C VAL A 173 10.81 9.04 -2.87
N THR A 174 9.91 9.62 -2.07
CA THR A 174 8.62 10.11 -2.57
C THR A 174 8.41 11.57 -2.27
N VAL A 175 7.80 12.26 -3.23
CA VAL A 175 7.27 13.61 -3.06
C VAL A 175 5.80 13.58 -3.41
N HIS A 176 4.96 14.06 -2.50
CA HIS A 176 3.53 14.24 -2.73
C HIS A 176 3.15 15.69 -2.54
N THR A 177 2.52 16.28 -3.53
CA THR A 177 1.86 17.59 -3.45
C THR A 177 0.35 17.43 -3.56
N GLU A 178 -0.39 18.47 -3.17
CA GLU A 178 -1.87 18.50 -3.20
C GLU A 178 -2.50 18.27 -4.59
N ASN A 179 -1.72 18.22 -5.68
CA ASN A 179 -2.21 18.14 -7.05
C ASN A 179 -2.35 16.71 -7.58
N THR A 180 -2.14 15.69 -6.75
CA THR A 180 -2.11 14.29 -7.19
C THR A 180 -3.46 13.62 -7.03
N GLU A 181 -3.95 12.94 -8.06
CA GLU A 181 -5.18 12.13 -7.98
C GLU A 181 -4.93 10.85 -7.17
N THR A 182 -5.81 10.53 -6.23
CA THR A 182 -5.82 9.24 -5.51
C THR A 182 -6.68 8.22 -6.28
N PRO A 183 -6.22 6.98 -6.54
CA PRO A 183 -5.03 6.35 -6.00
C PRO A 183 -3.74 6.66 -6.77
N GLY A 184 -3.77 7.37 -7.89
CA GLY A 184 -2.57 7.71 -8.68
C GLY A 184 -2.28 6.72 -9.80
N ALA A 185 -1.01 6.65 -10.22
CA ALA A 185 -0.58 5.71 -11.25
C ALA A 185 -0.46 4.29 -10.70
N TYR A 186 -0.95 3.31 -11.46
CA TYR A 186 -0.84 1.91 -11.09
C TYR A 186 0.57 1.37 -11.35
N PHE A 187 1.07 0.56 -10.42
CA PHE A 187 2.32 -0.18 -10.51
C PHE A 187 2.07 -1.69 -10.58
N GLU A 188 2.71 -2.37 -11.52
CA GLU A 188 2.65 -3.84 -11.61
C GLU A 188 3.43 -4.49 -10.45
N GLU A 189 3.15 -5.74 -10.11
CA GLU A 189 3.78 -6.49 -9.00
C GLU A 189 5.32 -6.48 -9.03
N SER A 190 5.92 -6.56 -10.23
CA SER A 190 7.38 -6.54 -10.39
C SER A 190 8.00 -5.15 -10.17
N HIS A 191 7.19 -4.10 -10.12
CA HIS A 191 7.64 -2.74 -9.85
C HIS A 191 7.72 -2.52 -8.34
N PRO A 192 8.72 -1.80 -7.81
CA PRO A 192 8.76 -1.50 -6.38
C PRO A 192 7.47 -0.80 -5.96
N HIS A 193 6.87 -1.29 -4.88
CA HIS A 193 5.63 -0.77 -4.37
C HIS A 193 5.64 -0.82 -2.84
N PRO A 194 4.97 0.15 -2.18
CA PRO A 194 4.93 0.21 -0.74
C PRO A 194 4.17 -0.97 -0.13
N HIS A 195 4.69 -1.43 1.01
CA HIS A 195 4.01 -2.37 1.89
C HIS A 195 3.89 -1.79 3.29
N GLY A 196 3.11 -2.42 4.15
CA GLY A 196 3.10 -2.09 5.58
C GLY A 196 2.09 -2.93 6.34
N THR A 197 1.68 -2.46 7.52
CA THR A 197 0.68 -3.16 8.34
C THR A 197 -0.54 -2.27 8.61
N LEU A 198 -1.71 -2.89 8.67
CA LEU A 198 -2.96 -2.26 9.07
C LEU A 198 -3.63 -3.08 10.18
N GLU A 199 -3.94 -2.44 11.29
CA GLU A 199 -4.80 -2.95 12.34
C GLU A 199 -6.03 -2.06 12.49
N LEU A 200 -7.22 -2.67 12.53
CA LEU A 200 -8.48 -2.00 12.87
C LEU A 200 -9.10 -2.75 14.05
N THR A 201 -9.36 -2.04 15.14
CA THR A 201 -10.03 -2.57 16.33
C THR A 201 -11.31 -1.80 16.60
N VAL A 202 -12.44 -2.51 16.68
CA VAL A 202 -13.76 -1.95 17.00
C VAL A 202 -14.29 -2.64 18.27
N ASP A 203 -14.49 -1.89 19.35
CA ASP A 203 -14.97 -2.38 20.64
C ASP A 203 -14.20 -3.63 21.13
N ASP A 204 -12.88 -3.50 21.30
CA ASP A 204 -11.95 -4.59 21.66
C ASP A 204 -11.87 -5.76 20.64
N THR A 205 -12.51 -5.64 19.48
CA THR A 205 -12.49 -6.68 18.44
C THR A 205 -11.64 -6.24 17.25
N THR A 206 -10.46 -6.84 17.11
CA THR A 206 -9.59 -6.65 15.95
C THR A 206 -10.17 -7.34 14.72
N VAL A 207 -10.22 -6.61 13.60
CA VAL A 207 -10.67 -7.09 12.29
C VAL A 207 -9.62 -8.04 11.71
N ASP A 208 -10.08 -9.19 11.20
CA ASP A 208 -9.21 -10.18 10.55
C ASP A 208 -9.13 -9.90 9.04
N PHE A 209 -8.09 -9.17 8.63
CA PHE A 209 -7.83 -8.88 7.21
C PHE A 209 -7.36 -10.09 6.39
N SER A 210 -7.13 -11.25 7.03
CA SER A 210 -6.83 -12.50 6.30
C SER A 210 -8.09 -13.20 5.75
N GLU A 211 -9.28 -12.69 6.05
CA GLU A 211 -10.52 -13.19 5.47
C GLU A 211 -10.57 -12.96 3.94
N GLU A 212 -11.06 -13.96 3.20
CA GLU A 212 -11.15 -13.96 1.72
C GLU A 212 -11.84 -12.71 1.15
N LYS A 213 -12.75 -12.09 1.90
CA LYS A 213 -13.47 -10.88 1.46
C LYS A 213 -12.58 -9.62 1.41
N TYR A 214 -11.44 -9.62 2.10
CA TYR A 214 -10.48 -8.52 2.13
C TYR A 214 -9.25 -8.79 1.26
N THR A 215 -8.98 -10.07 0.97
CA THR A 215 -7.89 -10.47 0.08
C THR A 215 -8.17 -10.03 -1.37
N HIS A 216 -7.21 -9.38 -2.03
CA HIS A 216 -7.36 -8.88 -3.42
C HIS A 216 -8.67 -8.10 -3.68
N ALA A 217 -9.11 -7.29 -2.70
CA ALA A 217 -10.35 -6.53 -2.82
C ALA A 217 -10.29 -5.43 -3.89
N ASP A 218 -9.10 -4.89 -4.17
CA ASP A 218 -8.83 -3.86 -5.17
C ASP A 218 -7.45 -4.01 -5.79
N ASP A 219 -7.29 -3.53 -7.02
CA ASP A 219 -6.04 -3.62 -7.77
C ASP A 219 -4.96 -2.72 -7.16
N TYR A 220 -5.31 -1.55 -6.61
CA TYR A 220 -4.34 -0.58 -6.05
C TYR A 220 -3.98 -0.84 -4.59
N PHE A 221 -4.89 -1.42 -3.82
CA PHE A 221 -4.67 -1.72 -2.40
C PHE A 221 -5.32 -3.05 -2.01
N HIS A 222 -4.53 -3.98 -1.48
CA HIS A 222 -5.06 -5.26 -1.04
C HIS A 222 -4.19 -5.97 0.01
N PHE A 223 -4.77 -7.04 0.56
CA PHE A 223 -4.11 -8.03 1.39
C PHE A 223 -3.93 -9.34 0.60
N HIS A 224 -2.93 -10.13 0.99
CA HIS A 224 -2.75 -11.50 0.53
C HIS A 224 -3.08 -12.52 1.61
N SER A 225 -3.61 -13.67 1.17
CA SER A 225 -3.81 -14.80 2.06
C SER A 225 -2.49 -15.53 2.28
N GLY A 226 -2.12 -15.79 3.53
CA GLY A 226 -0.91 -16.56 3.87
C GLY A 226 0.32 -15.72 4.20
N GLU A 227 0.22 -14.39 4.09
CA GLU A 227 1.20 -13.44 4.63
C GLU A 227 0.92 -13.09 6.10
N GLU A 228 1.72 -12.18 6.66
CA GLU A 228 1.47 -11.66 8.00
C GLU A 228 0.09 -10.98 8.08
N PRO A 229 -0.71 -11.23 9.14
CA PRO A 229 -2.02 -10.62 9.27
C PRO A 229 -1.94 -9.09 9.19
N GLY A 230 -2.79 -8.50 8.36
CA GLY A 230 -2.82 -7.05 8.15
C GLY A 230 -1.69 -6.50 7.28
N ARG A 231 -0.85 -7.35 6.67
CA ARG A 231 0.13 -6.89 5.68
C ARG A 231 -0.57 -6.43 4.41
N TRP A 232 -0.44 -5.15 4.10
CA TRP A 232 -1.04 -4.54 2.91
C TRP A 232 -0.01 -4.31 1.81
N HIS A 233 -0.50 -4.29 0.57
CA HIS A 233 0.24 -4.00 -0.65
C HIS A 233 -0.39 -2.79 -1.34
N GLY A 234 0.41 -1.77 -1.64
CA GLY A 234 -0.03 -0.57 -2.34
C GLY A 234 0.55 -0.49 -3.74
N HIS A 235 -0.19 -0.93 -4.76
CA HIS A 235 0.19 -0.81 -6.19
C HIS A 235 0.05 0.62 -6.74
N SER A 236 0.26 1.60 -5.87
CA SER A 236 0.50 2.99 -6.16
C SER A 236 1.09 3.63 -4.91
N ILE A 237 1.89 4.67 -5.12
CA ILE A 237 2.42 5.52 -4.06
C ILE A 237 1.47 6.64 -3.65
N ASN A 238 0.34 6.86 -4.33
CA ASN A 238 -0.62 7.93 -3.99
C ASN A 238 -1.95 7.39 -3.42
N VAL A 239 -1.86 6.46 -2.47
CA VAL A 239 -3.01 5.84 -1.80
C VAL A 239 -3.22 6.49 -0.43
N THR A 240 -4.42 7.01 -0.16
CA THR A 240 -4.80 7.48 1.18
C THR A 240 -5.34 6.35 2.04
N ILE A 241 -5.35 6.52 3.37
CA ILE A 241 -6.02 5.58 4.29
C ILE A 241 -7.53 5.49 3.94
N GLU A 242 -8.17 6.62 3.64
CA GLU A 242 -9.56 6.68 3.20
C GLU A 242 -9.81 5.82 1.95
N TYR A 243 -8.99 6.00 0.91
CA TYR A 243 -9.10 5.19 -0.29
C TYR A 243 -8.93 3.71 0.05
N ALA A 244 -7.83 3.36 0.72
CA ALA A 244 -7.46 1.99 1.07
C ALA A 244 -8.58 1.26 1.83
N LEU A 245 -9.18 1.90 2.83
CA LEU A 245 -10.27 1.30 3.59
C LEU A 245 -11.57 1.24 2.79
N SER A 246 -11.87 2.24 1.97
CA SER A 246 -13.10 2.27 1.16
C SER A 246 -13.18 1.16 0.11
N THR A 247 -12.03 0.58 -0.28
CA THR A 247 -12.01 -0.58 -1.19
C THR A 247 -12.40 -1.89 -0.49
N LEU A 248 -12.31 -1.94 0.84
CA LEU A 248 -12.57 -3.13 1.62
C LEU A 248 -14.08 -3.30 1.89
N PRO A 249 -14.67 -4.47 1.60
CA PRO A 249 -16.09 -4.67 1.79
C PRO A 249 -16.57 -4.42 3.23
N GLY A 250 -17.47 -3.45 3.38
CA GLY A 250 -18.10 -3.12 4.65
C GLY A 250 -17.27 -2.23 5.56
N ILE A 251 -16.21 -1.60 5.02
CA ILE A 251 -15.39 -0.61 5.70
C ILE A 251 -15.44 0.71 4.91
N GLU A 252 -15.72 1.80 5.60
CA GLU A 252 -15.57 3.16 5.06
C GLU A 252 -14.99 4.01 6.19
N VAL A 253 -14.06 4.91 5.88
CA VAL A 253 -13.52 5.86 6.86
C VAL A 253 -13.59 7.26 6.26
N THR A 254 -13.73 8.26 7.11
CA THR A 254 -13.69 9.69 6.79
C THR A 254 -12.90 10.39 7.90
N GLU A 255 -12.76 11.71 7.84
CA GLU A 255 -12.15 12.51 8.92
C GLU A 255 -12.81 12.25 10.29
N ASP A 256 -14.14 12.15 10.32
CA ASP A 256 -14.92 12.14 11.57
C ASP A 256 -15.72 10.85 11.82
N SER A 257 -15.67 9.86 10.91
CA SER A 257 -16.49 8.66 11.03
C SER A 257 -15.84 7.42 10.43
N ILE A 258 -16.22 6.27 10.97
CA ILE A 258 -15.89 4.96 10.43
C ILE A 258 -17.14 4.10 10.37
N THR A 259 -17.35 3.43 9.23
CA THR A 259 -18.36 2.41 9.08
C THR A 259 -17.70 1.05 9.07
N TYR A 260 -18.16 0.15 9.95
CA TYR A 260 -17.73 -1.24 10.00
C TYR A 260 -18.94 -2.16 10.17
N ASP A 261 -19.03 -3.21 9.35
CA ASP A 261 -20.14 -4.20 9.35
C ASP A 261 -21.54 -3.56 9.39
N ASN A 262 -21.75 -2.54 8.55
CA ASN A 262 -22.97 -1.74 8.45
C ASN A 262 -23.34 -0.90 9.69
N THR A 263 -22.41 -0.70 10.63
CA THR A 263 -22.54 0.24 11.75
C THR A 263 -21.62 1.42 11.51
N THR A 264 -22.14 2.65 11.62
CA THR A 264 -21.35 3.88 11.50
C THR A 264 -21.13 4.46 12.89
N TYR A 265 -19.87 4.70 13.21
CA TYR A 265 -19.39 5.34 14.43
C TYR A 265 -18.94 6.75 14.06
N GLU A 266 -19.45 7.74 14.78
CA GLU A 266 -19.19 9.17 14.55
C GLU A 266 -18.40 9.71 15.75
N ALA A 267 -17.24 10.31 15.47
CA ALA A 267 -16.32 10.81 16.49
C ALA A 267 -16.99 11.86 17.39
N GLY A 268 -16.94 11.65 18.71
CA GLY A 268 -17.41 12.58 19.72
C GLY A 268 -18.93 12.67 19.90
N ASP A 269 -19.71 11.95 19.09
CA ASP A 269 -21.16 11.76 19.29
C ASP A 269 -21.45 10.39 19.91
N ASP A 270 -20.92 9.33 19.28
CA ASP A 270 -21.22 7.94 19.63
C ASP A 270 -19.95 7.09 19.89
N ALA A 271 -18.75 7.57 19.53
CA ALA A 271 -17.48 6.86 19.72
C ALA A 271 -16.25 7.79 19.81
N GLU A 272 -15.17 7.27 20.40
CA GLU A 272 -13.80 7.75 20.23
C GLU A 272 -13.17 7.00 19.03
N ILE A 273 -12.56 7.75 18.10
CA ILE A 273 -11.90 7.22 16.91
C ILE A 273 -10.48 7.75 16.87
N ASP A 274 -9.50 6.86 16.95
CA ASP A 274 -8.09 7.17 16.85
C ASP A 274 -7.51 6.51 15.59
N VAL A 275 -7.02 7.33 14.65
CA VAL A 275 -6.26 6.88 13.48
C VAL A 275 -4.82 7.31 13.67
N THR A 276 -3.91 6.34 13.74
CA THR A 276 -2.48 6.60 13.87
C THR A 276 -1.67 5.86 12.81
N VAL A 277 -0.54 6.46 12.43
CA VAL A 277 0.47 5.84 11.59
C VAL A 277 1.79 5.96 12.32
N ASN A 278 2.44 4.82 12.58
CA ASN A 278 3.67 4.74 13.38
C ASN A 278 3.51 5.38 14.78
N GLY A 279 2.30 5.36 15.32
CA GLY A 279 1.93 5.94 16.62
C GLY A 279 1.66 7.45 16.60
N GLU A 280 1.68 8.10 15.44
CA GLU A 280 1.34 9.52 15.28
C GLU A 280 -0.08 9.66 14.71
N SER A 281 -0.89 10.55 15.28
CA SER A 281 -2.25 10.80 14.81
C SER A 281 -2.24 11.51 13.46
N VAL A 282 -3.07 11.02 12.53
CA VAL A 282 -3.16 11.53 11.16
C VAL A 282 -4.61 11.68 10.72
N ASP A 283 -4.84 12.50 9.69
CA ASP A 283 -6.12 12.58 9.00
C ASP A 283 -6.17 11.50 7.89
N PRO A 284 -7.10 10.52 7.95
CA PRO A 284 -7.15 9.43 6.99
C PRO A 284 -7.48 9.88 5.56
N THR A 285 -8.10 11.06 5.39
CA THR A 285 -8.51 11.57 4.07
C THR A 285 -7.36 12.19 3.29
N THR A 286 -6.32 12.64 4.00
CA THR A 286 -5.17 13.34 3.42
C THR A 286 -3.85 12.58 3.57
N TYR A 287 -3.74 11.69 4.57
CA TYR A 287 -2.53 10.90 4.77
C TYR A 287 -2.30 9.88 3.66
N ILE A 288 -1.18 10.01 2.94
CA ILE A 288 -0.71 9.06 1.94
C ILE A 288 0.14 7.97 2.60
N LEU A 289 -0.24 6.72 2.35
CA LEU A 289 0.48 5.52 2.80
C LEU A 289 1.87 5.44 2.16
N LYS A 290 2.87 5.12 2.98
CA LYS A 290 4.27 4.98 2.59
C LYS A 290 4.77 3.60 2.95
N ASP A 291 5.82 3.16 2.28
CA ASP A 291 6.46 1.89 2.57
C ASP A 291 6.84 1.78 4.07
N GLY A 292 6.54 0.66 4.69
CA GLY A 292 6.74 0.38 6.11
C GLY A 292 5.74 1.04 7.08
N ASP A 293 4.71 1.75 6.62
CA ASP A 293 3.75 2.35 7.54
C ASP A 293 2.98 1.30 8.35
N ALA A 294 2.96 1.50 9.66
CA ALA A 294 2.14 0.76 10.61
C ALA A 294 0.91 1.59 10.96
N VAL A 295 -0.22 1.30 10.29
CA VAL A 295 -1.50 1.95 10.50
C VAL A 295 -2.26 1.23 11.62
N GLU A 296 -2.70 1.98 12.63
CA GLU A 296 -3.57 1.50 13.71
C GLU A 296 -4.81 2.39 13.78
N ILE A 297 -5.98 1.75 13.74
CA ILE A 297 -7.28 2.42 13.86
C ILE A 297 -8.04 1.77 15.01
N VAL A 298 -8.39 2.58 16.01
CA VAL A 298 -9.13 2.15 17.19
C VAL A 298 -10.45 2.89 17.26
N VAL A 299 -11.53 2.14 17.48
CA VAL A 299 -12.89 2.64 17.63
C VAL A 299 -13.46 2.12 18.94
N GLU A 300 -13.82 3.03 19.85
CA GLU A 300 -14.42 2.71 21.14
C GLU A 300 -15.77 3.44 21.28
N GLU A 301 -16.88 2.70 21.45
CA GLU A 301 -18.19 3.32 21.71
C GLU A 301 -18.21 4.11 23.04
N ASP A 302 -18.89 5.26 23.03
CA ASP A 302 -19.14 6.04 24.25
C ASP A 302 -20.16 5.34 25.18
N GLU A 303 -19.82 5.17 26.47
CA GLU A 303 -20.70 4.56 27.51
C GLU A 303 -21.90 5.43 27.96
#